data_AF-A0A3C0WJF6-F1
#
_entry.id   AF-A0A3C0WJF6-F1
#
_cell.length_a   1.000
_cell.length_b   1.000
_cell.length_c   1.000
_cell.angle_alpha   90.00
_cell.angle_beta   90.00
_cell.angle_gamma   90.00
#
_symmetry.space_group_name_H-M   'P 1'
#
loop_
_entity.id
_entity.type
_entity.pdbx_description
1 polymer ?
#
loop_
_entity_poly.entity_id
_entity_poly.type
_entity_poly.pdbx_seq_one_letter_code
_entity_poly.pdbx_strand_id
1 'polypeptide(L)'
;MSSQLSRHNRLASAATALVLAFSFVVLTTTSWAGHQFFRNNSVGGIAIDPQGFVRDADAASTKALLEELRNDIKPAEGAMAVPTGLRMVSLRGLNSAIKDAMQNNLGQLPESVQFLAGLQRIQYVLVYPDQNDIVLAGPGEGWKVKEDGNVVGITTGRPVLRLDNLITALRYVDQARQVGISCSIDPTEEGFQRANVLMNRARQSSGNVNLRTLEPALKRAFGPQNVSITGVPADSHFARVMVAADYKMKRLAMNIDASPVRGMPSFLHMIRNATNIRPDVNPRWWLACDYEPLARSADGLAWEIRGQGVKAMTETEVVNEQGQVAQTGKVDPRAQKWADIMTEKYTELTEKTAVFGELRNIMDMCVVAALIRKQGLFEKANCQVPMLVDADQSELEIAKWHAPKQIAPHCSFLRTNKGVIVTASGGIQIESWQTVDHERMDNTVKSIWSKGVEGNSSGEFWWN
;
A
#
# COMPACT_ATOMS: atom_id res chain seq x y z
N MET A 1 70.28 15.96 -76.03
CA MET A 1 70.47 14.84 -76.97
C MET A 1 71.14 13.75 -76.16
N SER A 2 70.63 12.56 -75.90
CA SER A 2 69.63 11.71 -76.58
C SER A 2 69.29 10.55 -75.61
N SER A 3 68.02 10.12 -75.61
CA SER A 3 67.47 8.74 -75.47
C SER A 3 68.11 7.75 -74.46
N GLN A 4 67.42 6.82 -73.80
CA GLN A 4 66.03 6.38 -73.62
C GLN A 4 66.14 5.21 -72.59
N LEU A 5 65.05 4.94 -71.84
CA LEU A 5 64.53 3.63 -71.39
C LEU A 5 65.54 2.50 -71.05
N SER A 6 65.45 1.74 -69.95
CA SER A 6 64.39 1.42 -69.01
C SER A 6 64.99 0.47 -67.95
N ARG A 7 64.39 0.39 -66.76
CA ARG A 7 63.90 -0.87 -66.13
C ARG A 7 63.81 -0.72 -64.61
N HIS A 8 62.59 -0.94 -64.15
CA HIS A 8 62.18 -1.77 -63.00
C HIS A 8 62.50 -1.35 -61.56
N ASN A 9 61.43 -1.53 -60.76
CA ASN A 9 61.37 -1.74 -59.32
C ASN A 9 61.61 -0.53 -58.42
N ARG A 10 60.53 0.22 -58.20
CA ARG A 10 60.30 1.05 -57.01
C ARG A 10 58.96 0.62 -56.41
N LEU A 11 58.71 0.61 -55.12
CA LEU A 11 59.50 0.72 -53.89
C LEU A 11 58.45 0.35 -52.83
N ALA A 12 58.85 -0.43 -51.84
CA ALA A 12 58.03 -0.64 -50.65
C ALA A 12 57.83 0.72 -49.94
N SER A 13 56.57 1.05 -49.68
CA SER A 13 56.19 2.14 -48.79
C SER A 13 55.27 1.57 -47.73
N ALA A 14 55.81 1.49 -46.52
CA ALA A 14 55.10 1.18 -45.30
C ALA A 14 53.98 2.20 -45.05
N ALA A 15 52.78 1.71 -44.78
CA ALA A 15 51.70 2.49 -44.21
C ALA A 15 50.95 1.61 -43.19
N THR A 16 51.46 1.66 -41.97
CA THR A 16 50.73 1.68 -40.69
C THR A 16 49.25 1.25 -40.76
N ALA A 17 49.00 -0.05 -40.64
CA ALA A 17 47.66 -0.57 -40.38
C ALA A 17 47.36 -0.42 -38.88
N LEU A 18 46.58 0.63 -38.57
CA LEU A 18 46.04 0.90 -37.24
C LEU A 18 45.07 -0.24 -36.87
N VAL A 19 45.49 -1.13 -35.97
CA VAL A 19 44.63 -2.16 -35.40
C VAL A 19 43.62 -1.47 -34.49
N LEU A 20 42.41 -1.23 -35.02
CA LEU A 20 41.23 -0.89 -34.23
C LEU A 20 40.82 -2.12 -33.42
N ALA A 21 41.41 -2.24 -32.22
CA ALA A 21 40.89 -3.13 -31.19
C ALA A 21 39.51 -2.60 -30.75
N PHE A 22 38.45 -3.12 -31.38
CA PHE A 22 37.09 -2.99 -30.87
C PHE A 22 37.03 -3.74 -29.54
N SER A 23 37.33 -3.03 -28.46
CA SER A 23 36.99 -3.46 -27.12
C SER A 23 35.46 -3.38 -27.04
N PHE A 24 34.79 -4.49 -27.29
CA PHE A 24 33.39 -4.67 -26.93
C PHE A 24 33.31 -4.63 -25.40
N VAL A 25 33.25 -3.41 -24.85
CA VAL A 25 32.71 -3.22 -23.51
C VAL A 25 31.24 -3.61 -23.66
N VAL A 26 30.93 -4.86 -23.31
CA VAL A 26 29.56 -5.25 -22.96
C VAL A 26 29.25 -4.44 -21.71
N LEU A 27 28.76 -3.21 -21.92
CA LEU A 27 27.89 -2.58 -20.96
C LEU A 27 26.75 -3.57 -20.79
N THR A 28 26.75 -4.27 -19.66
CA THR A 28 25.57 -4.94 -19.16
C THR A 28 24.54 -3.84 -18.96
N THR A 29 23.79 -3.55 -20.03
CA THR A 29 22.53 -2.84 -19.94
C THR A 29 21.67 -3.73 -19.08
N THR A 30 21.56 -3.37 -17.80
CA THR A 30 20.46 -3.83 -16.96
C THR A 30 19.21 -3.65 -17.80
N SER A 31 18.63 -4.77 -18.23
CA SER A 31 17.52 -4.77 -19.17
C SER A 31 16.30 -4.30 -18.39
N TRP A 32 16.07 -3.00 -18.37
CA TRP A 32 14.93 -2.40 -17.70
C TRP A 32 13.72 -2.54 -18.63
N ALA A 33 12.90 -3.55 -18.36
CA ALA A 33 11.60 -3.70 -18.98
C ALA A 33 10.62 -2.66 -18.42
N GLY A 34 10.12 -1.76 -19.28
CA GLY A 34 8.96 -0.90 -19.00
C GLY A 34 9.28 0.58 -18.81
N HIS A 35 8.44 1.44 -19.40
CA HIS A 35 8.51 2.90 -19.29
C HIS A 35 8.34 3.36 -17.82
N GLN A 36 9.45 3.54 -17.11
CA GLN A 36 9.46 3.94 -15.70
C GLN A 36 8.94 5.37 -15.42
N PHE A 37 8.84 6.23 -16.45
CA PHE A 37 8.52 7.64 -16.21
C PHE A 37 7.06 7.92 -15.85
N PHE A 38 6.10 7.09 -16.28
CA PHE A 38 4.66 7.31 -16.00
C PHE A 38 4.07 6.39 -14.94
N ARG A 39 4.59 5.16 -14.77
CA ARG A 39 4.14 4.25 -13.70
C ARG A 39 4.33 4.80 -12.29
N ASN A 40 5.17 5.82 -12.09
CA ASN A 40 5.62 6.22 -10.76
C ASN A 40 4.70 7.20 -10.01
N ASN A 41 3.56 7.61 -10.57
CA ASN A 41 2.89 8.82 -10.07
C ASN A 41 1.49 8.70 -9.49
N SER A 42 0.77 7.57 -9.47
CA SER A 42 -0.49 7.54 -8.72
C SER A 42 -0.89 6.20 -8.09
N VAL A 43 -1.21 6.22 -6.80
CA VAL A 43 -1.79 5.12 -6.03
C VAL A 43 -2.88 5.71 -5.13
N GLY A 44 -4.06 5.09 -5.04
CA GLY A 44 -5.10 5.55 -4.13
C GLY A 44 -5.59 6.99 -4.34
N GLY A 45 -5.43 7.52 -5.56
CA GLY A 45 -5.80 8.90 -5.92
C GLY A 45 -4.86 9.99 -5.39
N ILE A 46 -3.67 9.62 -4.90
CA ILE A 46 -2.58 10.56 -4.62
C ILE A 46 -1.45 10.38 -5.63
N ALA A 47 -0.71 11.47 -5.88
CA ALA A 47 0.51 11.48 -6.66
C ALA A 47 1.70 11.96 -5.83
N ILE A 48 2.85 11.32 -6.02
CA ILE A 48 4.08 11.60 -5.26
C ILE A 48 5.18 11.95 -6.25
N ASP A 49 5.73 13.17 -6.13
CA ASP A 49 6.80 13.63 -7.02
C ASP A 49 8.18 13.10 -6.61
N PRO A 50 9.25 13.32 -7.41
CA PRO A 50 10.60 12.87 -7.08
C PRO A 50 11.18 13.45 -5.79
N GLN A 51 10.66 14.59 -5.33
CA GLN A 51 11.04 15.21 -4.07
C GLN A 51 10.31 14.58 -2.86
N GLY A 52 9.33 13.72 -3.11
CA GLY A 52 8.51 13.05 -2.09
C GLY A 52 7.30 13.87 -1.65
N PHE A 53 6.88 14.87 -2.42
CA PHE A 53 5.71 15.67 -2.12
C PHE A 53 4.43 14.97 -2.59
N VAL A 54 3.50 14.76 -1.67
CA VAL A 54 2.21 14.13 -1.91
C VAL A 54 1.17 15.19 -2.28
N ARG A 55 0.44 14.95 -3.37
CA ARG A 55 -0.66 15.79 -3.86
C ARG A 55 -1.81 14.93 -4.39
N ASP A 56 -2.97 15.55 -4.60
CA ASP A 56 -4.03 14.90 -5.38
C ASP A 56 -3.52 14.68 -6.82
N ALA A 57 -3.87 13.54 -7.41
CA ALA A 57 -3.52 13.27 -8.81
C ALA A 57 -4.24 14.25 -9.74
N ASP A 58 -3.50 14.88 -10.65
CA ASP A 58 -4.06 15.78 -11.67
C ASP A 58 -4.94 15.01 -12.66
N ALA A 59 -6.09 15.55 -13.02
CA ALA A 59 -7.07 14.88 -13.88
C ALA A 59 -6.52 14.58 -15.28
N ALA A 60 -5.71 15.46 -15.87
CA ALA A 60 -5.14 15.25 -17.19
C ALA A 60 -4.07 14.14 -17.18
N SER A 61 -3.17 14.18 -16.20
CA SER A 61 -2.14 13.16 -15.94
C SER A 61 -2.78 11.81 -15.63
N THR A 62 -3.87 11.80 -14.85
CA THR A 62 -4.63 10.60 -14.52
C THR A 62 -5.23 9.96 -15.77
N LYS A 63 -5.76 10.76 -16.71
CA LYS A 63 -6.34 10.24 -17.95
C LYS A 63 -5.29 9.58 -18.85
N ALA A 64 -4.14 10.23 -19.05
CA ALA A 64 -3.06 9.67 -19.87
C ALA A 64 -2.53 8.35 -19.25
N LEU A 65 -2.30 8.35 -17.94
CA LEU A 65 -1.90 7.14 -17.21
C LEU A 65 -2.96 6.03 -17.30
N LEU A 66 -4.24 6.38 -17.21
CA LEU A 66 -5.34 5.41 -17.32
C LEU A 66 -5.38 4.72 -18.68
N GLU A 67 -5.16 5.46 -19.77
CA GLU A 67 -5.08 4.91 -21.12
C GLU A 67 -3.89 3.95 -21.27
N GLU A 68 -2.73 4.33 -20.73
CA GLU A 68 -1.54 3.46 -20.69
C GLU A 68 -1.79 2.18 -19.88
N LEU A 69 -2.32 2.30 -18.67
CA LEU A 69 -2.63 1.14 -17.81
C LEU A 69 -3.62 0.18 -18.46
N ARG A 70 -4.61 0.69 -19.20
CA ARG A 70 -5.59 -0.16 -19.90
C ARG A 70 -5.00 -0.89 -21.12
N ASN A 71 -3.96 -0.32 -21.73
CA ASN A 71 -3.25 -0.97 -22.83
C ASN A 71 -2.23 -1.99 -22.32
N ASP A 72 -1.58 -1.70 -21.19
CA ASP A 72 -0.55 -2.53 -20.58
C ASP A 72 -1.12 -3.72 -19.82
N ILE A 73 -2.19 -3.52 -19.03
CA ILE A 73 -2.72 -4.54 -18.14
C ILE A 73 -3.70 -5.41 -18.90
N LYS A 74 -3.25 -6.63 -19.20
CA LYS A 74 -4.11 -7.65 -19.82
C LYS A 74 -5.19 -8.10 -18.83
N PRO A 75 -6.45 -8.24 -19.27
CA PRO A 75 -7.51 -8.78 -18.42
C PRO A 75 -7.29 -10.27 -18.12
N ALA A 76 -7.91 -10.76 -17.05
CA ALA A 76 -7.96 -12.19 -16.78
C ALA A 76 -8.72 -12.93 -17.88
N GLU A 77 -8.26 -14.12 -18.27
CA GLU A 77 -8.88 -14.97 -19.29
C GLU A 77 -9.33 -16.33 -18.71
N GLY A 78 -10.23 -17.00 -19.43
CA GLY A 78 -10.69 -18.36 -19.10
C GLY A 78 -11.28 -18.48 -17.68
N ALA A 79 -10.91 -19.55 -16.98
CA ALA A 79 -11.40 -19.84 -15.62
C ALA A 79 -10.99 -18.78 -14.57
N MET A 80 -9.93 -18.00 -14.83
CA MET A 80 -9.50 -16.93 -13.93
C MET A 80 -10.47 -15.75 -13.95
N ALA A 81 -11.07 -15.47 -15.10
CA ALA A 81 -12.03 -14.39 -15.25
C ALA A 81 -13.33 -14.64 -14.45
N VAL A 82 -13.66 -15.91 -14.19
CA VAL A 82 -14.89 -16.32 -13.52
C VAL A 82 -14.79 -16.10 -12.01
N PRO A 83 -15.77 -15.40 -11.38
CA PRO A 83 -15.82 -15.25 -9.94
C PRO A 83 -15.94 -16.60 -9.21
N THR A 84 -15.16 -16.77 -8.15
CA THR A 84 -15.18 -17.94 -7.26
C THR A 84 -15.10 -17.49 -5.80
N GLY A 85 -15.84 -18.17 -4.93
CA GLY A 85 -15.75 -17.95 -3.48
C GLY A 85 -14.46 -18.48 -2.86
N LEU A 86 -13.71 -19.31 -3.59
CA LEU A 86 -12.50 -19.98 -3.09
C LEU A 86 -11.46 -20.15 -4.20
N ARG A 87 -10.84 -19.03 -4.57
CA ARG A 87 -9.59 -19.00 -5.34
C ARG A 87 -8.45 -19.44 -4.43
N MET A 88 -7.66 -20.37 -4.89
CA MET A 88 -6.49 -20.93 -4.22
C MET A 88 -5.25 -20.52 -4.99
N VAL A 89 -4.19 -20.12 -4.27
CA VAL A 89 -2.90 -19.72 -4.82
C VAL A 89 -1.80 -20.46 -4.06
N SER A 90 -1.11 -21.36 -4.75
CA SER A 90 0.04 -22.12 -4.25
C SER A 90 1.26 -21.22 -4.12
N LEU A 91 1.87 -21.12 -2.94
CA LEU A 91 3.10 -20.35 -2.75
C LEU A 91 4.29 -21.03 -3.44
N ARG A 92 4.36 -22.37 -3.42
CA ARG A 92 5.37 -23.13 -4.17
C ARG A 92 5.23 -22.90 -5.67
N GLY A 93 4.01 -22.99 -6.19
CA GLY A 93 3.71 -22.78 -7.61
C GLY A 93 3.95 -21.34 -8.05
N LEU A 94 3.57 -20.36 -7.22
CA LEU A 94 3.86 -18.94 -7.43
C LEU A 94 5.37 -18.68 -7.50
N ASN A 95 6.14 -19.27 -6.58
CA ASN A 95 7.60 -19.20 -6.60
C ASN A 95 8.19 -19.77 -7.91
N SER A 96 7.68 -20.92 -8.37
CA SER A 96 8.09 -21.51 -9.65
C SER A 96 7.73 -20.62 -10.85
N ALA A 97 6.53 -20.03 -10.86
CA ALA A 97 6.08 -19.14 -11.92
C ALA A 97 6.92 -17.84 -11.99
N ILE A 98 7.31 -17.30 -10.84
CA ILE A 98 8.24 -16.16 -10.78
C ILE A 98 9.60 -16.57 -11.34
N LYS A 99 10.13 -17.72 -10.92
CA LYS A 99 11.43 -18.22 -11.40
C LYS A 99 11.42 -18.46 -12.91
N ASP A 100 10.36 -19.06 -13.44
CA ASP A 100 10.17 -19.26 -14.88
C ASP A 100 10.17 -17.93 -15.62
N ALA A 101 9.43 -16.92 -15.13
CA ALA A 101 9.42 -15.60 -15.75
C ALA A 101 10.78 -14.89 -15.71
N MET A 102 11.56 -15.05 -14.63
CA MET A 102 12.93 -14.53 -14.56
C MET A 102 13.83 -15.17 -15.62
N GLN A 103 13.75 -16.49 -15.78
CA GLN A 103 14.65 -17.25 -16.64
C GLN A 103 14.24 -17.20 -18.13
N ASN A 104 12.93 -17.23 -18.39
CA ASN A 104 12.38 -17.49 -19.71
C ASN A 104 11.57 -16.32 -20.29
N ASN A 105 11.25 -15.29 -19.48
CA ASN A 105 10.46 -14.14 -19.92
C ASN A 105 11.13 -12.78 -19.63
N LEU A 106 12.46 -12.74 -19.62
CA LEU A 106 13.25 -11.50 -19.41
C LEU A 106 12.87 -10.75 -18.12
N GLY A 107 12.45 -11.47 -17.08
CA GLY A 107 11.99 -10.88 -15.83
C GLY A 107 10.58 -10.29 -15.86
N GLN A 108 9.85 -10.41 -16.97
CA GLN A 108 8.48 -9.91 -17.06
C GLN A 108 7.50 -10.91 -16.44
N LEU A 109 6.90 -10.54 -15.32
CA LEU A 109 5.87 -11.36 -14.67
C LEU A 109 4.55 -11.24 -15.44
N PRO A 110 3.83 -12.34 -15.71
CA PRO A 110 2.47 -12.26 -16.26
C PRO A 110 1.51 -11.63 -15.24
N GLU A 111 0.43 -10.99 -15.70
CA GLU A 111 -0.55 -10.31 -14.85
C GLU A 111 -1.22 -11.28 -13.84
N SER A 112 -1.39 -12.54 -14.23
CA SER A 112 -1.84 -13.59 -13.32
C SER A 112 -0.96 -13.67 -12.09
N VAL A 113 0.37 -13.70 -12.25
CA VAL A 113 1.33 -13.72 -11.14
C VAL A 113 1.34 -12.39 -10.39
N GLN A 114 1.34 -11.26 -11.10
CA GLN A 114 1.33 -9.93 -10.47
C GLN A 114 0.10 -9.69 -9.59
N PHE A 115 -1.07 -10.21 -10.01
CA PHE A 115 -2.36 -10.05 -9.33
C PHE A 115 -2.85 -11.31 -8.59
N LEU A 116 -1.94 -12.23 -8.26
CA LEU A 116 -2.21 -13.45 -7.48
C LEU A 116 -3.47 -14.21 -7.95
N ALA A 117 -3.57 -14.45 -9.27
CA ALA A 117 -4.69 -15.12 -9.92
C ALA A 117 -6.07 -14.49 -9.61
N GLY A 118 -6.13 -13.17 -9.40
CA GLY A 118 -7.38 -12.48 -9.15
C GLY A 118 -7.91 -12.61 -7.72
N LEU A 119 -7.09 -13.09 -6.78
CA LEU A 119 -7.45 -13.18 -5.37
C LEU A 119 -7.80 -11.78 -4.84
N GLN A 120 -9.00 -11.63 -4.24
CA GLN A 120 -9.53 -10.35 -3.75
C GLN A 120 -9.31 -10.14 -2.25
N ARG A 121 -9.16 -11.24 -1.50
CA ARG A 121 -8.86 -11.23 -0.06
C ARG A 121 -8.27 -12.58 0.35
N ILE A 122 -7.32 -12.60 1.29
CA ILE A 122 -6.90 -13.86 1.93
C ILE A 122 -7.81 -14.13 3.12
N GLN A 123 -8.52 -15.25 3.09
CA GLN A 123 -9.34 -15.75 4.20
C GLN A 123 -8.75 -16.99 4.83
N TYR A 124 -8.01 -17.79 4.07
CA TYR A 124 -7.48 -19.06 4.55
C TYR A 124 -5.99 -19.21 4.23
N VAL A 125 -5.28 -19.83 5.17
CA VAL A 125 -3.91 -20.33 4.97
C VAL A 125 -3.95 -21.84 5.18
N LEU A 126 -3.70 -22.58 4.10
CA LEU A 126 -3.82 -24.04 4.05
C LEU A 126 -2.42 -24.63 3.85
N VAL A 127 -2.04 -25.57 4.69
CA VAL A 127 -0.69 -26.15 4.77
C VAL A 127 -0.76 -27.58 4.31
N TYR A 128 0.01 -27.94 3.27
CA TYR A 128 0.04 -29.29 2.69
C TYR A 128 1.45 -29.88 2.74
N PRO A 129 1.84 -30.52 3.87
CA PRO A 129 3.17 -31.12 4.01
C PRO A 129 3.48 -32.16 2.92
N ASP A 130 2.52 -33.01 2.58
CA ASP A 130 2.70 -34.04 1.54
C ASP A 130 2.93 -33.45 0.14
N GLN A 131 2.56 -32.18 -0.06
CA GLN A 131 2.74 -31.45 -1.32
C GLN A 131 3.89 -30.44 -1.23
N ASN A 132 4.59 -30.34 -0.10
CA ASN A 132 5.60 -29.32 0.13
C ASN A 132 5.10 -27.88 -0.10
N ASP A 133 3.85 -27.58 0.30
CA ASP A 133 3.17 -26.36 -0.13
C ASP A 133 2.36 -25.67 0.96
N ILE A 134 2.18 -24.37 0.76
CA ILE A 134 1.24 -23.52 1.48
C ILE A 134 0.37 -22.81 0.45
N VAL A 135 -0.93 -22.87 0.63
CA VAL A 135 -1.92 -22.27 -0.25
C VAL A 135 -2.62 -21.13 0.47
N LEU A 136 -2.63 -19.96 -0.17
CA LEU A 136 -3.45 -18.83 0.24
C LEU A 136 -4.79 -18.94 -0.48
N ALA A 137 -5.91 -18.79 0.25
CA ALA A 137 -7.22 -18.92 -0.37
C ALA A 137 -8.25 -17.90 0.14
N GLY A 138 -9.24 -17.61 -0.71
CA GLY A 138 -10.32 -16.68 -0.44
C GLY A 138 -11.11 -16.34 -1.70
N PRO A 139 -11.97 -15.31 -1.70
CA PRO A 139 -12.72 -14.92 -2.89
C PRO A 139 -11.76 -14.44 -4.00
N GLY A 140 -12.00 -14.86 -5.23
CA GLY A 140 -11.23 -14.42 -6.40
C GLY A 140 -12.08 -14.24 -7.64
N GLU A 141 -11.65 -13.35 -8.53
CA GLU A 141 -12.33 -13.03 -9.79
C GLU A 141 -11.38 -12.34 -10.76
N GLY A 142 -11.78 -12.20 -12.03
CA GLY A 142 -11.02 -11.41 -12.99
C GLY A 142 -10.93 -9.93 -12.61
N TRP A 143 -9.95 -9.22 -13.17
CA TRP A 143 -9.67 -7.82 -12.88
C TRP A 143 -9.88 -6.89 -14.07
N LYS A 144 -10.02 -5.59 -13.75
CA LYS A 144 -10.07 -4.48 -14.69
C LYS A 144 -9.42 -3.23 -14.09
N VAL A 145 -8.96 -2.32 -14.94
CA VAL A 145 -8.48 -1.00 -14.52
C VAL A 145 -9.66 -0.04 -14.39
N LYS A 146 -9.91 0.43 -13.16
CA LYS A 146 -10.96 1.39 -12.82
C LYS A 146 -10.56 2.81 -13.25
N GLU A 147 -11.51 3.74 -13.30
CA GLU A 147 -11.30 5.14 -13.70
C GLU A 147 -10.27 5.89 -12.84
N ASP A 148 -10.07 5.46 -11.60
CA ASP A 148 -9.08 6.01 -10.67
C ASP A 148 -7.69 5.36 -10.80
N GLY A 149 -7.48 4.54 -11.84
CA GLY A 149 -6.21 3.86 -12.13
C GLY A 149 -5.97 2.58 -11.33
N ASN A 150 -6.85 2.23 -10.38
CA ASN A 150 -6.66 1.03 -9.57
C ASN A 150 -7.13 -0.23 -10.30
N VAL A 151 -6.46 -1.35 -10.04
CA VAL A 151 -6.83 -2.67 -10.57
C VAL A 151 -7.78 -3.34 -9.59
N VAL A 152 -9.01 -3.57 -10.05
CA VAL A 152 -10.12 -4.06 -9.21
C VAL A 152 -10.81 -5.27 -9.82
N GLY A 153 -11.45 -6.08 -9.00
CA GLY A 153 -12.34 -7.16 -9.41
C GLY A 153 -13.47 -6.66 -10.30
N ILE A 154 -13.80 -7.41 -11.36
CA ILE A 154 -14.79 -7.01 -12.37
C ILE A 154 -16.19 -6.88 -11.76
N THR A 155 -16.54 -7.78 -10.85
CA THR A 155 -17.86 -7.93 -10.21
C THR A 155 -17.95 -7.12 -8.93
N THR A 156 -16.98 -7.25 -8.01
CA THR A 156 -17.07 -6.61 -6.69
C THR A 156 -16.55 -5.18 -6.68
N GLY A 157 -15.71 -4.79 -7.64
CA GLY A 157 -15.03 -3.49 -7.64
C GLY A 157 -14.00 -3.32 -6.51
N ARG A 158 -13.66 -4.41 -5.80
CA ARG A 158 -12.63 -4.44 -4.75
C ARG A 158 -11.24 -4.56 -5.37
N PRO A 159 -10.20 -4.03 -4.72
CA PRO A 159 -8.84 -4.15 -5.25
C PRO A 159 -8.33 -5.58 -5.20
N VAL A 160 -7.65 -5.98 -6.26
CA VAL A 160 -7.03 -7.30 -6.37
C VAL A 160 -5.73 -7.32 -5.57
N LEU A 161 -5.37 -8.47 -4.99
CA LEU A 161 -4.11 -8.60 -4.28
C LEU A 161 -2.93 -8.49 -5.25
N ARG A 162 -1.85 -7.87 -4.77
CA ARG A 162 -0.62 -7.65 -5.55
C ARG A 162 0.54 -8.46 -4.99
N LEU A 163 1.33 -9.05 -5.87
CA LEU A 163 2.55 -9.76 -5.51
C LEU A 163 3.55 -8.87 -4.75
N ASP A 164 3.76 -7.62 -5.20
CA ASP A 164 4.68 -6.67 -4.56
C ASP A 164 4.38 -6.50 -3.06
N ASN A 165 3.09 -6.40 -2.71
CA ASN A 165 2.64 -6.23 -1.34
C ASN A 165 2.82 -7.52 -0.53
N LEU A 166 2.54 -8.69 -1.13
CA LEU A 166 2.75 -9.99 -0.48
C LEU A 166 4.22 -10.22 -0.17
N ILE A 167 5.10 -9.96 -1.14
CA ILE A 167 6.56 -10.07 -0.97
C ILE A 167 7.03 -9.09 0.11
N THR A 168 6.56 -7.83 0.08
CA THR A 168 6.89 -6.86 1.13
C THR A 168 6.47 -7.37 2.51
N ALA A 169 5.25 -7.89 2.66
CA ALA A 169 4.79 -8.43 3.94
C ALA A 169 5.63 -9.62 4.42
N LEU A 170 6.00 -10.55 3.52
CA LEU A 170 6.81 -11.72 3.84
C LEU A 170 8.25 -11.34 4.22
N ARG A 171 8.91 -10.49 3.43
CA ARG A 171 10.32 -10.11 3.64
C ARG A 171 10.53 -9.21 4.86
N TYR A 172 9.55 -8.39 5.21
CA TYR A 172 9.66 -7.41 6.31
C TYR A 172 8.99 -7.86 7.62
N VAL A 173 8.47 -9.09 7.70
CA VAL A 173 7.74 -9.58 8.89
C VAL A 173 8.56 -9.55 10.18
N ASP A 174 9.86 -9.85 10.11
CA ASP A 174 10.75 -9.86 11.28
C ASP A 174 11.08 -8.43 11.73
N GLN A 175 11.31 -7.50 10.79
CA GLN A 175 11.48 -6.08 11.12
C GLN A 175 10.19 -5.51 11.71
N ALA A 176 9.04 -5.83 11.11
CA ALA A 176 7.73 -5.45 11.60
C ALA A 176 7.48 -5.90 13.04
N ARG A 177 7.99 -7.07 13.45
CA ARG A 177 7.92 -7.55 14.84
C ARG A 177 8.65 -6.64 15.84
N GLN A 178 9.76 -6.03 15.40
CA GLN A 178 10.64 -5.26 16.28
C GLN A 178 10.18 -3.80 16.43
N VAL A 179 9.80 -3.16 15.31
CA VAL A 179 9.51 -1.72 15.28
C VAL A 179 8.04 -1.39 15.03
N GLY A 180 7.21 -2.38 14.70
CA GLY A 180 5.84 -2.17 14.23
C GLY A 180 5.78 -1.58 12.81
N ILE A 181 4.68 -1.85 12.11
CA ILE A 181 4.40 -1.21 10.82
C ILE A 181 3.46 -0.05 11.06
N SER A 182 3.89 1.16 10.69
CA SER A 182 3.06 2.35 10.83
C SER A 182 3.36 3.40 9.77
N CYS A 183 2.39 4.28 9.52
CA CYS A 183 2.67 5.57 8.92
C CYS A 183 1.93 6.67 9.65
N SER A 184 2.46 7.89 9.61
CA SER A 184 1.78 9.07 10.12
C SER A 184 1.98 10.27 9.18
N ILE A 185 1.00 11.17 9.20
CA ILE A 185 1.09 12.48 8.55
C ILE A 185 0.87 13.51 9.65
N ASP A 186 1.96 14.17 10.04
CA ASP A 186 2.02 15.04 11.22
C ASP A 186 2.53 16.44 10.84
N PRO A 187 2.07 17.50 11.52
CA PRO A 187 2.59 18.83 11.30
C PRO A 187 4.08 18.94 11.63
N THR A 188 4.76 19.88 10.99
CA THR A 188 6.09 20.31 11.43
C THR A 188 5.97 21.11 12.73
N GLU A 189 6.95 20.99 13.62
CA GLU A 189 7.00 21.75 14.88
C GLU A 189 6.94 23.26 14.61
N GLU A 190 7.74 23.73 13.66
CA GLU A 190 7.77 25.15 13.27
C GLU A 190 6.46 25.58 12.61
N GLY A 191 5.85 24.70 11.80
CA GLY A 191 4.56 24.94 11.18
C GLY A 191 3.46 25.17 12.21
N PHE A 192 3.40 24.29 13.21
CA PHE A 192 2.46 24.41 14.30
C PHE A 192 2.67 25.69 15.12
N GLN A 193 3.92 26.01 15.48
CA GLN A 193 4.27 27.23 16.21
C GLN A 193 3.85 28.49 15.43
N ARG A 194 4.14 28.57 14.12
CA ARG A 194 3.73 29.72 13.28
C ARG A 194 2.22 29.88 13.23
N ALA A 195 1.47 28.80 13.08
CA ALA A 195 0.01 28.83 13.06
C ALA A 195 -0.57 29.31 14.40
N ASN A 196 0.01 28.86 15.52
CA ASN A 196 -0.39 29.30 16.87
C ASN A 196 -0.12 30.78 17.12
N VAL A 197 1.07 31.28 16.76
CA VAL A 197 1.40 32.69 16.89
C VAL A 197 0.42 33.55 16.09
N LEU A 198 0.11 33.15 14.85
CA LEU A 198 -0.86 33.87 14.02
C LEU A 198 -2.26 33.86 14.64
N MET A 199 -2.71 32.72 15.15
CA MET A 199 -4.00 32.59 15.82
C MET A 199 -4.09 33.47 17.08
N ASN A 200 -3.06 33.45 17.92
CA ASN A 200 -3.01 34.23 19.16
C ASN A 200 -3.03 35.73 18.87
N ARG A 201 -2.28 36.19 17.86
CA ARG A 201 -2.33 37.59 17.40
C ARG A 201 -3.72 37.99 16.90
N ALA A 202 -4.37 37.13 16.13
CA ALA A 202 -5.72 37.41 15.63
C ALA A 202 -6.75 37.53 16.78
N ARG A 203 -6.65 36.68 17.82
CA ARG A 203 -7.50 36.74 19.02
C ARG A 203 -7.27 38.01 19.84
N GLN A 204 -6.02 38.47 19.96
CA GLN A 204 -5.67 39.70 20.68
C GLN A 204 -6.12 40.95 19.93
N SER A 205 -5.99 40.97 18.59
CA SER A 205 -6.35 42.12 17.76
C SER A 205 -7.86 42.28 17.56
N SER A 206 -8.61 41.18 17.58
CA SER A 206 -10.05 41.18 17.30
C SER A 206 -10.74 40.17 18.22
N GLY A 207 -11.59 40.64 19.13
CA GLY A 207 -12.39 39.77 20.01
C GLY A 207 -13.31 38.79 19.26
N ASN A 208 -13.53 39.01 17.95
CA ASN A 208 -14.31 38.14 17.07
C ASN A 208 -13.51 37.75 15.82
N VAL A 209 -12.68 36.69 15.91
CA VAL A 209 -11.86 36.20 14.78
C VAL A 209 -12.72 35.60 13.68
N ASN A 210 -12.71 36.20 12.48
CA ASN A 210 -13.30 35.58 11.30
C ASN A 210 -12.36 34.50 10.74
N LEU A 211 -12.60 33.23 11.10
CA LEU A 211 -11.76 32.12 10.65
C LEU A 211 -11.77 31.92 9.14
N ARG A 212 -12.87 32.24 8.44
CA ARG A 212 -12.94 32.08 6.99
C ARG A 212 -11.90 32.96 6.27
N THR A 213 -11.67 34.16 6.78
CA THR A 213 -10.66 35.08 6.22
C THR A 213 -9.24 34.76 6.70
N LEU A 214 -9.11 34.13 7.88
CA LEU A 214 -7.83 33.79 8.48
C LEU A 214 -7.27 32.44 7.99
N GLU A 215 -8.14 31.51 7.59
CA GLU A 215 -7.80 30.16 7.17
C GLU A 215 -6.70 30.09 6.10
N PRO A 216 -6.71 30.89 5.02
CA PRO A 216 -5.62 30.87 4.03
C PRO A 216 -4.26 31.31 4.60
N ALA A 217 -4.26 32.20 5.59
CA ALA A 217 -3.03 32.62 6.27
C ALA A 217 -2.56 31.56 7.27
N LEU A 218 -3.50 30.89 7.98
CA LEU A 218 -3.19 29.78 8.87
C LEU A 218 -2.63 28.58 8.10
N LYS A 219 -3.21 28.20 6.96
CA LYS A 219 -2.68 27.12 6.10
C LYS A 219 -1.25 27.41 5.65
N ARG A 220 -0.97 28.65 5.22
CA ARG A 220 0.39 29.08 4.84
C ARG A 220 1.36 29.06 6.02
N ALA A 221 0.92 29.50 7.20
CA ALA A 221 1.73 29.45 8.41
C ALA A 221 2.04 28.01 8.84
N PHE A 222 1.03 27.14 8.80
CA PHE A 222 1.11 25.72 9.12
C PHE A 222 2.09 24.99 8.21
N GLY A 223 2.07 25.29 6.91
CA GLY A 223 3.04 24.73 5.97
C GLY A 223 2.88 23.22 5.76
N PRO A 224 3.82 22.57 5.05
CA PRO A 224 3.73 21.15 4.77
C PRO A 224 3.82 20.31 6.04
N GLN A 225 3.19 19.14 5.98
CA GLN A 225 3.21 18.11 7.02
C GLN A 225 4.23 17.03 6.66
N ASN A 226 4.90 16.46 7.64
CA ASN A 226 5.87 15.39 7.46
C ASN A 226 5.17 14.03 7.42
N VAL A 227 5.68 13.15 6.55
CA VAL A 227 5.28 11.75 6.48
C VAL A 227 6.36 10.90 7.13
N SER A 228 5.96 10.07 8.09
CA SER A 228 6.83 9.07 8.70
C SER A 228 6.31 7.67 8.37
N ILE A 229 7.21 6.73 8.05
CA ILE A 229 6.89 5.33 7.76
C ILE A 229 7.85 4.44 8.54
N THR A 230 7.32 3.39 9.17
CA THR A 230 8.11 2.41 9.94
C THR A 230 7.76 0.98 9.52
N GLY A 231 8.71 0.07 9.68
CA GLY A 231 8.51 -1.38 9.51
C GLY A 231 8.51 -1.89 8.06
N VAL A 232 8.43 -1.02 7.06
CA VAL A 232 8.48 -1.36 5.62
C VAL A 232 9.27 -0.31 4.82
N PRO A 233 9.74 -0.61 3.59
CA PRO A 233 10.43 0.35 2.75
C PRO A 233 9.53 1.52 2.35
N ALA A 234 10.00 2.75 2.55
CA ALA A 234 9.23 3.95 2.22
C ALA A 234 9.01 4.14 0.70
N ASP A 235 9.85 3.52 -0.14
CA ASP A 235 9.77 3.50 -1.59
C ASP A 235 8.98 2.31 -2.15
N SER A 236 8.22 1.60 -1.32
CA SER A 236 7.35 0.49 -1.75
C SER A 236 5.94 0.96 -2.12
N HIS A 237 5.26 0.18 -2.98
CA HIS A 237 3.81 0.34 -3.22
C HIS A 237 3.03 0.23 -1.90
N PHE A 238 3.48 -0.65 -1.01
CA PHE A 238 2.91 -0.87 0.31
C PHE A 238 2.85 0.42 1.14
N ALA A 239 3.97 1.13 1.26
CA ALA A 239 4.05 2.40 1.97
C ALA A 239 3.13 3.48 1.35
N ARG A 240 3.02 3.51 0.02
CA ARG A 240 2.12 4.43 -0.67
C ARG A 240 0.65 4.18 -0.34
N VAL A 241 0.22 2.92 -0.30
CA VAL A 241 -1.15 2.57 0.09
C VAL A 241 -1.45 3.04 1.51
N MET A 242 -0.52 2.83 2.45
CA MET A 242 -0.69 3.28 3.84
C MET A 242 -0.90 4.80 3.91
N VAL A 243 -0.01 5.57 3.28
CA VAL A 243 -0.08 7.04 3.28
C VAL A 243 -1.33 7.54 2.54
N ALA A 244 -1.68 6.93 1.41
CA ALA A 244 -2.87 7.27 0.66
C ALA A 244 -4.16 7.01 1.45
N ALA A 245 -4.23 5.91 2.19
CA ALA A 245 -5.38 5.59 3.03
C ALA A 245 -5.55 6.55 4.21
N ASP A 246 -4.47 6.89 4.93
CA ASP A 246 -4.52 7.91 5.99
C ASP A 246 -4.92 9.28 5.44
N TYR A 247 -4.29 9.68 4.32
CA TYR A 247 -4.60 10.93 3.63
C TYR A 247 -6.09 11.02 3.23
N LYS A 248 -6.64 9.96 2.62
CA LYS A 248 -8.07 9.92 2.23
C LYS A 248 -8.98 9.91 3.46
N MET A 249 -8.68 9.13 4.49
CA MET A 249 -9.44 9.12 5.74
C MET A 249 -9.55 10.54 6.34
N LYS A 250 -8.42 11.25 6.45
CA LYS A 250 -8.38 12.62 7.00
C LYS A 250 -9.23 13.58 6.18
N ARG A 251 -9.19 13.49 4.85
CA ARG A 251 -10.00 14.36 3.97
C ARG A 251 -11.51 14.11 4.12
N LEU A 252 -11.92 12.86 4.33
CA LEU A 252 -13.32 12.50 4.62
C LEU A 252 -13.75 13.04 5.99
N ALA A 253 -12.91 12.87 7.02
CA ALA A 253 -13.17 13.40 8.37
C ALA A 253 -13.32 14.93 8.36
N MET A 254 -12.48 15.61 7.58
CA MET A 254 -12.33 17.06 7.55
C MET A 254 -13.21 17.79 6.56
N ASN A 255 -14.18 17.10 5.96
CA ASN A 255 -15.11 17.68 4.98
C ASN A 255 -14.39 18.35 3.79
N ILE A 256 -13.21 17.84 3.44
CA ILE A 256 -12.46 18.28 2.25
C ILE A 256 -13.01 17.51 1.06
N ASP A 257 -13.22 16.20 1.24
CA ASP A 257 -13.92 15.35 0.29
C ASP A 257 -15.27 14.94 0.87
N ALA A 258 -16.29 14.85 0.01
CA ALA A 258 -17.56 14.23 0.38
C ALA A 258 -17.37 12.70 0.48
N SER A 259 -18.01 12.07 1.47
CA SER A 259 -18.01 10.62 1.54
C SER A 259 -18.73 10.02 0.34
N PRO A 260 -18.12 9.03 -0.36
CA PRO A 260 -18.79 8.32 -1.44
C PRO A 260 -19.82 7.31 -0.92
N VAL A 261 -19.94 7.14 0.40
CA VAL A 261 -20.83 6.21 1.09
C VAL A 261 -21.94 6.96 1.83
N ARG A 262 -23.18 6.50 1.66
CA ARG A 262 -24.34 7.12 2.32
C ARG A 262 -24.28 6.88 3.83
N GLY A 263 -24.64 7.91 4.60
CA GLY A 263 -24.72 7.81 6.06
C GLY A 263 -23.37 7.97 6.78
N MET A 264 -22.32 8.39 6.08
CA MET A 264 -21.02 8.71 6.65
C MET A 264 -20.74 10.22 6.54
N PRO A 265 -21.31 11.07 7.43
CA PRO A 265 -20.99 12.49 7.44
C PRO A 265 -19.54 12.71 7.88
N SER A 266 -18.97 13.84 7.47
CA SER A 266 -17.68 14.30 8.01
C SER A 266 -17.82 14.61 9.50
N PHE A 267 -16.72 14.48 10.26
CA PHE A 267 -16.71 14.85 11.66
C PHE A 267 -17.10 16.32 11.86
N LEU A 268 -16.63 17.22 10.97
CA LEU A 268 -16.98 18.63 11.01
C LEU A 268 -18.49 18.87 10.86
N HIS A 269 -19.16 18.08 10.02
CA HIS A 269 -20.61 18.13 9.90
C HIS A 269 -21.29 17.68 11.20
N MET A 270 -20.80 16.61 11.83
CA MET A 270 -21.35 16.10 13.10
C MET A 270 -21.25 17.12 14.24
N ILE A 271 -20.20 17.95 14.28
CA ILE A 271 -19.98 18.91 15.37
C ILE A 271 -20.45 20.33 15.06
N ARG A 272 -20.93 20.63 13.84
CA ARG A 272 -21.31 21.98 13.40
C ARG A 272 -22.30 22.71 14.31
N ASN A 273 -23.23 21.98 14.93
CA ASN A 273 -24.27 22.54 15.80
C ASN A 273 -24.03 22.25 17.29
N ALA A 274 -22.87 21.70 17.66
CA ALA A 274 -22.60 21.32 19.03
C ALA A 274 -22.20 22.54 19.88
N THR A 275 -23.00 22.84 20.90
CA THR A 275 -22.80 23.97 21.83
C THR A 275 -21.70 23.72 22.87
N ASN A 276 -21.39 22.44 23.15
CA ASN A 276 -20.40 21.99 24.13
C ASN A 276 -19.26 21.23 23.45
N ILE A 277 -18.47 21.90 22.61
CA ILE A 277 -17.19 21.35 22.14
C ILE A 277 -16.08 21.92 23.04
N ARG A 278 -15.30 21.04 23.67
CA ARG A 278 -14.14 21.47 24.47
C ARG A 278 -13.08 22.06 23.53
N PRO A 279 -12.54 23.26 23.83
CA PRO A 279 -11.67 24.00 22.92
C PRO A 279 -10.24 23.45 22.77
N ASP A 280 -9.86 22.50 23.63
CA ASP A 280 -8.51 21.94 23.82
C ASP A 280 -8.37 20.49 23.31
N VAL A 281 -9.44 19.90 22.76
CA VAL A 281 -9.46 18.51 22.30
C VAL A 281 -9.34 18.46 20.78
N ASN A 282 -8.17 18.03 20.28
CA ASN A 282 -7.97 17.71 18.87
C ASN A 282 -8.06 16.19 18.70
N PRO A 283 -9.10 15.67 18.01
CA PRO A 283 -9.14 14.25 17.73
C PRO A 283 -8.07 13.86 16.71
N ARG A 284 -7.35 12.79 17.06
CA ARG A 284 -6.47 12.01 16.20
C ARG A 284 -7.26 10.81 15.70
N TRP A 285 -7.16 10.46 14.42
CA TRP A 285 -7.73 9.21 13.88
C TRP A 285 -6.66 8.37 13.20
N TRP A 286 -6.70 7.05 13.38
CA TRP A 286 -5.84 6.13 12.63
C TRP A 286 -6.59 4.86 12.27
N LEU A 287 -6.14 4.15 11.24
CA LEU A 287 -6.68 2.83 10.90
C LEU A 287 -5.78 1.74 11.48
N ALA A 288 -6.40 0.77 12.14
CA ALA A 288 -5.71 -0.34 12.80
C ALA A 288 -6.34 -1.69 12.44
N CYS A 289 -5.59 -2.77 12.69
CA CYS A 289 -6.08 -4.13 12.53
C CYS A 289 -7.32 -4.40 13.39
N ASP A 290 -8.32 -5.05 12.79
CA ASP A 290 -9.57 -5.45 13.46
C ASP A 290 -9.99 -6.86 13.04
N TYR A 291 -9.44 -7.84 13.73
CA TYR A 291 -9.66 -9.25 13.46
C TYR A 291 -10.29 -9.93 14.66
N GLU A 292 -11.16 -10.88 14.38
CA GLU A 292 -11.52 -11.89 15.38
C GLU A 292 -10.34 -12.85 15.59
N PRO A 293 -10.30 -13.62 16.69
CA PRO A 293 -9.27 -14.63 16.87
C PRO A 293 -9.19 -15.56 15.66
N LEU A 294 -7.98 -15.86 15.18
CA LEU A 294 -7.80 -16.74 14.02
C LEU A 294 -8.38 -18.11 14.33
N ALA A 295 -9.19 -18.67 13.43
CA ALA A 295 -9.64 -20.04 13.59
C ALA A 295 -8.55 -21.00 13.09
N ARG A 296 -8.35 -22.09 13.82
CA ARG A 296 -7.40 -23.14 13.42
C ARG A 296 -7.98 -24.54 13.59
N SER A 297 -7.66 -25.41 12.64
CA SER A 297 -7.86 -26.85 12.78
C SER A 297 -6.98 -27.45 13.88
N ALA A 298 -7.41 -28.59 14.44
CA ALA A 298 -6.71 -29.28 15.52
C ALA A 298 -5.28 -29.70 15.14
N ASP A 299 -5.07 -30.12 13.89
CA ASP A 299 -3.74 -30.47 13.35
C ASP A 299 -2.90 -29.24 12.94
N GLY A 300 -3.50 -28.04 12.99
CA GLY A 300 -2.88 -26.77 12.60
C GLY A 300 -2.48 -26.73 11.12
N LEU A 301 -3.17 -27.49 10.24
CA LEU A 301 -2.94 -27.48 8.80
C LEU A 301 -3.86 -26.52 8.04
N ALA A 302 -4.89 -26.01 8.71
CA ALA A 302 -5.85 -25.10 8.15
C ALA A 302 -6.11 -23.95 9.13
N TRP A 303 -6.01 -22.72 8.63
CA TRP A 303 -6.21 -21.48 9.36
C TRP A 303 -7.18 -20.57 8.62
N GLU A 304 -7.99 -19.83 9.38
CA GLU A 304 -8.94 -18.85 8.85
C GLU A 304 -8.72 -17.49 9.52
N ILE A 305 -8.58 -16.46 8.69
CA ILE A 305 -8.55 -15.04 9.06
C ILE A 305 -9.99 -14.54 9.08
N ARG A 306 -10.42 -14.05 10.24
CA ARG A 306 -11.82 -13.67 10.50
C ARG A 306 -11.95 -12.20 10.87
N GLY A 307 -13.14 -11.65 10.65
CA GLY A 307 -13.46 -10.25 10.90
C GLY A 307 -13.23 -9.33 9.69
N GLN A 308 -13.44 -8.04 9.92
CA GLN A 308 -13.41 -7.01 8.88
C GLN A 308 -11.99 -6.69 8.40
N GLY A 309 -11.01 -6.85 9.27
CA GLY A 309 -9.58 -6.60 9.06
C GLY A 309 -9.13 -5.19 9.42
N VAL A 310 -10.01 -4.19 9.31
CA VAL A 310 -9.67 -2.78 9.61
C VAL A 310 -10.74 -2.13 10.48
N LYS A 311 -10.30 -1.34 11.46
CA LYS A 311 -11.13 -0.38 12.20
C LYS A 311 -10.50 1.00 12.21
N ALA A 312 -11.34 2.02 12.28
CA ALA A 312 -10.91 3.36 12.61
C ALA A 312 -10.85 3.51 14.14
N MET A 313 -9.75 4.06 14.61
CA MET A 313 -9.46 4.34 16.00
C MET A 313 -9.41 5.85 16.21
N THR A 314 -9.61 6.30 17.44
CA THR A 314 -9.45 7.70 17.78
C THR A 314 -8.89 7.89 19.18
N GLU A 315 -8.24 9.03 19.37
CA GLU A 315 -7.77 9.51 20.66
C GLU A 315 -7.75 11.04 20.64
N THR A 316 -7.77 11.64 21.82
CA THR A 316 -7.53 13.07 22.01
C THR A 316 -6.03 13.34 22.14
N GLU A 317 -5.55 14.28 21.36
CA GLU A 317 -4.22 14.87 21.54
C GLU A 317 -4.31 16.26 22.14
N VAL A 318 -3.27 16.61 22.90
CA VAL A 318 -3.02 17.95 23.40
C VAL A 318 -1.68 18.40 22.86
N VAL A 319 -1.59 19.66 22.46
CA VAL A 319 -0.34 20.24 21.99
C VAL A 319 0.21 21.18 23.06
N ASN A 320 1.46 20.95 23.46
CA ASN A 320 2.11 21.78 24.48
C ASN A 320 2.53 23.15 23.91
N GLU A 321 3.03 24.04 24.78
CA GLU A 321 3.45 25.40 24.40
C GLU A 321 4.59 25.42 23.36
N GLN A 322 5.34 24.32 23.26
CA GLN A 322 6.45 24.14 22.31
C GLN A 322 5.95 23.61 20.95
N GLY A 323 4.67 23.27 20.81
CA GLY A 323 4.12 22.72 19.58
C GLY A 323 4.27 21.20 19.47
N GLN A 324 4.73 20.52 20.52
CA GLN A 324 4.81 19.07 20.55
C GLN A 324 3.46 18.46 20.88
N VAL A 325 3.07 17.49 20.07
CA VAL A 325 1.82 16.76 20.18
C VAL A 325 1.98 15.62 21.20
N ALA A 326 1.12 15.57 22.20
CA ALA A 326 1.08 14.51 23.20
C ALA A 326 -0.29 13.81 23.22
N GLN A 327 -0.26 12.48 23.25
CA GLN A 327 -1.42 11.62 23.43
C GLN A 327 -1.91 11.66 24.87
N THR A 328 -3.23 11.65 25.07
CA THR A 328 -3.83 11.82 26.41
C THR A 328 -4.43 10.54 27.01
N GLY A 329 -4.54 9.47 26.22
CA GLY A 329 -5.31 8.26 26.53
C GLY A 329 -6.82 8.46 26.54
N LYS A 330 -7.33 9.67 26.29
CA LYS A 330 -8.75 10.01 26.39
C LYS A 330 -9.39 10.01 25.01
N VAL A 331 -10.67 9.67 24.97
CA VAL A 331 -11.47 9.60 23.75
C VAL A 331 -12.61 10.61 23.82
N ASP A 332 -12.77 11.43 22.77
CA ASP A 332 -13.96 12.26 22.61
C ASP A 332 -15.12 11.40 22.07
N PRO A 333 -16.31 11.39 22.70
CA PRO A 333 -17.42 10.54 22.27
C PRO A 333 -17.90 10.79 20.83
N ARG A 334 -17.75 12.00 20.30
CA ARG A 334 -18.16 12.33 18.92
C ARG A 334 -17.11 11.87 17.92
N ALA A 335 -15.83 12.01 18.27
CA ALA A 335 -14.74 11.47 17.48
C ALA A 335 -14.82 9.93 17.44
N GLN A 336 -15.18 9.30 18.56
CA GLN A 336 -15.42 7.85 18.62
C GLN A 336 -16.58 7.47 17.71
N LYS A 337 -17.70 8.18 17.81
CA LYS A 337 -18.85 7.94 16.94
C LYS A 337 -18.51 8.03 15.45
N TRP A 338 -17.66 8.98 15.05
CA TRP A 338 -17.21 9.07 13.66
C TRP A 338 -16.34 7.87 13.25
N ALA A 339 -15.41 7.46 14.13
CA ALA A 339 -14.58 6.28 13.93
C ALA A 339 -15.42 4.98 13.84
N ASP A 340 -16.45 4.85 14.69
CA ASP A 340 -17.39 3.72 14.66
C ASP A 340 -18.15 3.68 13.33
N ILE A 341 -18.66 4.82 12.86
CA ILE A 341 -19.36 4.91 11.56
C ILE A 341 -18.42 4.53 10.42
N MET A 342 -17.19 5.04 10.41
CA MET A 342 -16.20 4.67 9.38
C MET A 342 -15.92 3.17 9.40
N THR A 343 -15.79 2.59 10.60
CA THR A 343 -15.58 1.15 10.77
C THR A 343 -16.77 0.35 10.25
N GLU A 344 -18.00 0.71 10.62
CA GLU A 344 -19.22 0.07 10.13
C GLU A 344 -19.34 0.15 8.59
N LYS A 345 -18.97 1.29 8.01
CA LYS A 345 -19.05 1.56 6.57
C LYS A 345 -17.80 1.12 5.79
N TYR A 346 -16.80 0.53 6.45
CA TYR A 346 -15.50 0.26 5.81
C TYR A 346 -15.63 -0.66 4.61
N THR A 347 -16.47 -1.69 4.70
CA THR A 347 -16.70 -2.61 3.57
C THR A 347 -17.27 -1.89 2.34
N GLU A 348 -18.24 -1.00 2.52
CA GLU A 348 -18.81 -0.19 1.43
C GLU A 348 -17.79 0.82 0.87
N LEU A 349 -16.96 1.40 1.75
CA LEU A 349 -15.85 2.28 1.35
C LEU A 349 -14.85 1.56 0.45
N THR A 350 -14.55 0.27 0.70
CA THR A 350 -13.58 -0.48 -0.13
C THR A 350 -14.02 -0.65 -1.60
N GLU A 351 -15.32 -0.60 -1.87
CA GLU A 351 -15.87 -0.73 -3.22
C GLU A 351 -15.86 0.62 -3.98
N LYS A 352 -16.07 1.71 -3.23
CA LYS A 352 -16.07 3.07 -3.80
C LYS A 352 -14.67 3.65 -3.93
N THR A 353 -13.82 3.42 -2.94
CA THR A 353 -12.46 3.97 -2.83
C THR A 353 -11.47 2.83 -2.62
N ALA A 354 -10.82 2.40 -3.71
CA ALA A 354 -10.03 1.18 -3.75
C ALA A 354 -8.91 1.15 -2.68
N VAL A 355 -8.31 2.30 -2.36
CA VAL A 355 -7.21 2.38 -1.38
C VAL A 355 -7.54 1.78 -0.01
N PHE A 356 -8.79 1.87 0.44
CA PHE A 356 -9.21 1.26 1.71
C PHE A 356 -9.27 -0.27 1.60
N GLY A 357 -9.64 -0.79 0.43
CA GLY A 357 -9.52 -2.22 0.16
C GLY A 357 -8.07 -2.68 0.06
N GLU A 358 -7.19 -1.87 -0.55
CA GLU A 358 -5.76 -2.20 -0.69
C GLU A 358 -5.10 -2.22 0.69
N LEU A 359 -5.46 -1.28 1.56
CA LEU A 359 -5.01 -1.26 2.94
C LEU A 359 -5.44 -2.53 3.68
N ARG A 360 -6.71 -2.94 3.55
CA ARG A 360 -7.17 -4.21 4.14
C ARG A 360 -6.38 -5.40 3.61
N ASN A 361 -6.16 -5.47 2.30
CA ASN A 361 -5.39 -6.55 1.68
C ASN A 361 -3.96 -6.60 2.23
N ILE A 362 -3.32 -5.44 2.41
CA ILE A 362 -2.00 -5.32 3.03
C ILE A 362 -2.02 -5.80 4.50
N MET A 363 -3.03 -5.40 5.29
CA MET A 363 -3.16 -5.88 6.67
C MET A 363 -3.36 -7.41 6.72
N ASP A 364 -4.20 -7.97 5.85
CA ASP A 364 -4.41 -9.41 5.73
C ASP A 364 -3.08 -10.12 5.39
N MET A 365 -2.29 -9.59 4.44
CA MET A 365 -0.97 -10.13 4.08
C MET A 365 0.02 -10.07 5.25
N CYS A 366 0.00 -9.01 6.06
CA CYS A 366 0.84 -8.92 7.26
C CYS A 366 0.44 -9.95 8.32
N VAL A 367 -0.86 -10.19 8.52
CA VAL A 367 -1.36 -11.24 9.41
C VAL A 367 -0.92 -12.62 8.90
N VAL A 368 -1.03 -12.87 7.59
CA VAL A 368 -0.55 -14.11 6.95
C VAL A 368 0.95 -14.30 7.16
N ALA A 369 1.76 -13.27 6.89
CA ALA A 369 3.21 -13.33 7.06
C ALA A 369 3.59 -13.60 8.53
N ALA A 370 2.96 -12.89 9.47
CA ALA A 370 3.17 -13.11 10.90
C ALA A 370 2.74 -14.53 11.33
N LEU A 371 1.64 -15.05 10.79
CA LEU A 371 1.16 -16.40 11.06
C LEU A 371 2.16 -17.45 10.57
N ILE A 372 2.60 -17.33 9.31
CA ILE A 372 3.58 -18.22 8.70
C ILE A 372 4.86 -18.24 9.53
N ARG A 373 5.35 -17.07 9.90
CA ARG A 373 6.58 -16.92 10.68
C ARG A 373 6.44 -17.47 12.10
N LYS A 374 5.34 -17.15 12.78
CA LYS A 374 5.10 -17.54 14.17
C LYS A 374 4.92 -19.05 14.33
N GLN A 375 4.18 -19.67 13.43
CA GLN A 375 3.82 -21.09 13.51
C GLN A 375 4.82 -22.01 12.77
N GLY A 376 5.89 -21.44 12.20
CA GLY A 376 6.88 -22.19 11.41
C GLY A 376 6.23 -22.95 10.25
N LEU A 377 5.31 -22.29 9.53
CA LEU A 377 4.49 -22.99 8.54
C LEU A 377 5.30 -23.44 7.32
N PHE A 378 6.35 -22.71 6.94
CA PHE A 378 7.25 -23.14 5.85
C PHE A 378 7.98 -24.42 6.22
N GLU A 379 8.50 -24.51 7.44
CA GLU A 379 9.19 -25.68 7.96
C GLU A 379 8.22 -26.86 8.12
N LYS A 380 7.03 -26.61 8.66
CA LYS A 380 5.98 -27.62 8.82
C LYS A 380 5.52 -28.19 7.47
N ALA A 381 5.43 -27.35 6.45
CA ALA A 381 5.10 -27.76 5.10
C ALA A 381 6.29 -28.32 4.33
N ASN A 382 7.54 -28.13 4.78
CA ASN A 382 8.73 -28.26 3.93
C ASN A 382 8.62 -27.46 2.61
N CYS A 383 8.00 -26.27 2.67
CA CYS A 383 7.74 -25.43 1.51
C CYS A 383 8.89 -24.42 1.30
N GLN A 384 9.58 -24.55 0.16
CA GLN A 384 10.72 -23.71 -0.20
C GLN A 384 10.31 -22.66 -1.23
N VAL A 385 10.38 -21.37 -0.85
CA VAL A 385 9.90 -20.25 -1.69
C VAL A 385 10.89 -19.07 -1.73
N PRO A 386 12.17 -19.29 -2.10
CA PRO A 386 13.21 -18.28 -2.01
C PRO A 386 12.92 -16.99 -2.79
N MET A 387 12.19 -17.06 -3.92
CA MET A 387 11.82 -15.87 -4.69
C MET A 387 10.88 -14.94 -3.90
N LEU A 388 10.11 -15.47 -2.95
CA LEU A 388 9.17 -14.70 -2.14
C LEU A 388 9.83 -14.13 -0.88
N VAL A 389 10.66 -14.90 -0.18
CA VAL A 389 11.14 -14.57 1.19
C VAL A 389 12.57 -14.09 1.26
N ASP A 390 13.46 -14.51 0.36
CA ASP A 390 14.90 -14.26 0.47
C ASP A 390 15.32 -13.15 -0.49
N ALA A 391 15.43 -11.91 0.01
CA ALA A 391 15.86 -10.78 -0.81
C ALA A 391 17.23 -10.99 -1.47
N ASP A 392 18.16 -11.66 -0.77
CA ASP A 392 19.53 -11.89 -1.25
C ASP A 392 19.63 -13.03 -2.29
N GLN A 393 18.68 -13.98 -2.28
CA GLN A 393 18.65 -15.11 -3.22
C GLN A 393 17.64 -14.91 -4.36
N SER A 394 16.82 -13.86 -4.28
CA SER A 394 15.79 -13.54 -5.26
C SER A 394 16.33 -12.59 -6.31
N GLU A 395 16.38 -13.04 -7.56
CA GLU A 395 16.58 -12.16 -8.73
C GLU A 395 15.39 -11.22 -8.99
N LEU A 396 14.24 -11.47 -8.35
CA LEU A 396 13.07 -10.61 -8.45
C LEU A 396 13.28 -9.29 -7.69
N GLU A 397 13.42 -8.20 -8.46
CA GLU A 397 13.37 -6.83 -7.94
C GLU A 397 11.93 -6.36 -7.76
N ILE A 398 11.63 -5.82 -6.58
CA ILE A 398 10.34 -5.18 -6.32
C ILE A 398 10.38 -3.77 -6.92
N ALA A 399 9.29 -3.36 -7.59
CA ALA A 399 9.17 -2.02 -8.13
C ALA A 399 9.41 -0.96 -7.04
N LYS A 400 10.35 -0.05 -7.31
CA LYS A 400 10.64 1.11 -6.46
C LYS A 400 9.84 2.32 -6.89
N TRP A 401 9.41 3.07 -5.90
CA TRP A 401 8.53 4.21 -6.06
C TRP A 401 9.11 5.46 -5.40
N HIS A 402 8.67 6.66 -5.82
CA HIS A 402 8.99 7.86 -5.04
C HIS A 402 8.40 7.74 -3.63
N ALA A 403 9.27 7.86 -2.62
CA ALA A 403 8.91 7.76 -1.22
C ALA A 403 8.16 9.03 -0.75
N PRO A 404 7.00 8.90 -0.09
CA PRO A 404 6.28 10.05 0.46
C PRO A 404 7.06 10.63 1.65
N LYS A 405 7.31 11.94 1.61
CA LYS A 405 8.05 12.67 2.64
C LYS A 405 7.24 13.82 3.21
N GLN A 406 6.49 14.53 2.37
CA GLN A 406 5.74 15.70 2.79
C GLN A 406 4.39 15.81 2.09
N ILE A 407 3.41 16.41 2.75
CA ILE A 407 2.06 16.65 2.19
C ILE A 407 1.69 18.11 2.39
N ALA A 408 1.00 18.70 1.41
CA ALA A 408 0.40 20.03 1.58
C ALA A 408 -0.57 20.07 2.77
N PRO A 409 -0.70 21.21 3.47
CA PRO A 409 -1.61 21.34 4.61
C PRO A 409 -3.07 21.24 4.19
N HIS A 410 -3.63 20.03 4.27
CA HIS A 410 -5.05 19.74 4.05
C HIS A 410 -5.79 19.70 5.40
N CYS A 411 -5.73 20.81 6.14
CA CYS A 411 -6.43 20.97 7.42
C CYS A 411 -7.64 21.92 7.28
N SER A 412 -8.71 21.61 7.99
CA SER A 412 -9.86 22.52 8.16
C SER A 412 -9.79 23.10 9.57
N PHE A 413 -9.76 24.43 9.69
CA PHE A 413 -9.74 25.11 10.99
C PHE A 413 -11.18 25.40 11.41
N LEU A 414 -11.69 24.67 12.41
CA LEU A 414 -13.03 24.94 12.94
C LEU A 414 -13.02 25.88 14.13
N ARG A 415 -13.94 26.84 14.12
CA ARG A 415 -14.21 27.72 15.28
C ARG A 415 -15.12 27.00 16.26
N THR A 416 -14.72 26.93 17.51
CA THR A 416 -15.62 26.65 18.64
C THR A 416 -15.82 27.92 19.45
N ASN A 417 -16.84 27.97 20.32
CA ASN A 417 -17.11 29.14 21.17
C ASN A 417 -15.94 29.53 22.08
N LYS A 418 -14.92 28.67 22.24
CA LYS A 418 -13.76 28.90 23.13
C LYS A 418 -12.40 28.54 22.49
N GLY A 419 -12.32 28.15 21.21
CA GLY A 419 -11.08 27.65 20.61
C GLY A 419 -11.12 27.34 19.11
N VAL A 420 -10.03 26.78 18.59
CA VAL A 420 -9.91 26.32 17.20
C VAL A 420 -9.50 24.86 17.21
N ILE A 421 -10.25 24.00 16.52
CA ILE A 421 -9.90 22.59 16.36
C ILE A 421 -9.10 22.42 15.08
N VAL A 422 -7.98 21.73 15.19
CA VAL A 422 -7.13 21.29 14.08
C VAL A 422 -6.82 19.83 14.29
N THR A 423 -7.46 18.95 13.52
CA THR A 423 -7.09 17.52 13.52
C THR A 423 -5.90 17.39 12.58
N ALA A 424 -4.70 17.43 13.13
CA ALA A 424 -3.46 17.46 12.35
C ALA A 424 -2.80 16.09 12.21
N SER A 425 -3.22 15.11 13.01
CA SER A 425 -2.50 13.88 13.28
C SER A 425 -3.38 12.66 13.04
N GLY A 426 -2.73 11.58 12.67
CA GLY A 426 -3.38 10.33 12.33
C GLY A 426 -2.42 9.42 11.59
N GLY A 427 -2.89 8.25 11.20
CA GLY A 427 -2.00 7.30 10.56
C GLY A 427 -2.61 5.95 10.26
N ILE A 428 -1.72 5.02 9.99
CA ILE A 428 -1.99 3.59 9.87
C ILE A 428 -1.12 2.88 10.90
N GLN A 429 -1.68 1.87 11.57
CA GLN A 429 -0.94 1.00 12.48
C GLN A 429 -1.30 -0.45 12.19
N ILE A 430 -0.31 -1.28 11.86
CA ILE A 430 -0.53 -2.69 11.53
C ILE A 430 0.15 -3.56 12.60
N GLU A 431 -0.65 -4.06 13.52
CA GLU A 431 -0.22 -4.92 14.64
C GLU A 431 -0.51 -6.40 14.32
N SER A 432 0.13 -6.92 13.26
CA SER A 432 -0.12 -8.28 12.77
C SER A 432 0.28 -9.36 13.78
N TRP A 433 1.35 -9.15 14.54
CA TRP A 433 1.83 -10.09 15.57
C TRP A 433 0.84 -10.24 16.72
N GLN A 434 0.26 -9.13 17.20
CA GLN A 434 -0.77 -9.14 18.23
C GLN A 434 -2.04 -9.86 17.74
N THR A 435 -2.35 -9.74 16.45
CA THR A 435 -3.48 -10.44 15.84
C THR A 435 -3.28 -11.96 15.89
N VAL A 436 -2.11 -12.45 15.46
CA VAL A 436 -1.79 -13.88 15.46
C VAL A 436 -1.53 -14.47 16.85
N ASP A 437 -1.45 -13.64 17.90
CA ASP A 437 -1.46 -14.07 19.30
C ASP A 437 -2.83 -14.56 19.78
N HIS A 438 -3.90 -14.18 19.08
CA HIS A 438 -5.25 -14.59 19.40
C HIS A 438 -5.72 -15.65 18.40
N GLU A 439 -5.68 -16.92 18.81
CA GLU A 439 -6.18 -18.05 18.02
C GLU A 439 -7.23 -18.85 18.78
N ARG A 440 -8.14 -19.49 18.05
CA ARG A 440 -9.17 -20.37 18.60
C ARG A 440 -9.26 -21.63 17.75
N MET A 441 -9.33 -22.79 18.40
CA MET A 441 -9.57 -24.03 17.69
C MET A 441 -10.99 -24.05 17.12
N ASP A 442 -11.09 -24.32 15.83
CA ASP A 442 -12.33 -24.52 15.08
C ASP A 442 -12.06 -25.53 13.95
N ASN A 443 -12.52 -26.77 14.15
CA ASN A 443 -12.28 -27.85 13.18
C ASN A 443 -13.11 -27.71 11.90
N THR A 444 -14.08 -26.81 11.84
CA THR A 444 -14.86 -26.59 10.61
C THR A 444 -13.96 -26.09 9.47
N VAL A 445 -12.89 -25.37 9.79
CA VAL A 445 -11.87 -24.90 8.83
C VAL A 445 -11.18 -26.06 8.10
N LYS A 446 -11.10 -27.25 8.72
CA LYS A 446 -10.51 -28.43 8.08
C LYS A 446 -11.28 -28.86 6.81
N SER A 447 -12.58 -28.58 6.74
CA SER A 447 -13.37 -28.86 5.53
C SER A 447 -12.90 -28.06 4.31
N ILE A 448 -12.37 -26.85 4.51
CA ILE A 448 -11.81 -26.01 3.44
C ILE A 448 -10.48 -26.58 2.95
N TRP A 449 -9.65 -27.07 3.88
CA TRP A 449 -8.41 -27.76 3.56
C TRP A 449 -8.62 -28.99 2.68
N SER A 450 -9.64 -29.80 2.96
CA SER A 450 -9.95 -30.99 2.15
C SER A 450 -10.29 -30.64 0.70
N LYS A 451 -10.98 -29.51 0.44
CA LYS A 451 -11.31 -29.06 -0.92
C LYS A 451 -10.07 -28.71 -1.76
N GLY A 452 -9.00 -28.23 -1.12
CA GLY A 452 -7.77 -27.88 -1.84
C GLY A 452 -6.95 -29.09 -2.27
N VAL A 453 -7.07 -30.21 -1.55
CA VAL A 453 -6.44 -31.49 -1.95
C VAL A 453 -7.02 -32.01 -3.26
N GLU A 454 -8.34 -31.91 -3.46
CA GLU A 454 -9.03 -32.40 -4.66
C GLU A 454 -8.67 -31.58 -5.92
N GLY A 455 -8.50 -30.26 -5.77
CA GLY A 455 -8.21 -29.35 -6.88
C GLY A 455 -6.75 -29.34 -7.36
N ASN A 456 -5.79 -29.83 -6.57
CA ASN A 456 -4.35 -29.78 -6.90
C ASN A 456 -3.81 -31.06 -7.56
N SER A 457 -4.69 -31.92 -8.07
CA SER A 457 -4.38 -33.27 -8.54
C SER A 457 -3.58 -33.34 -9.85
N SER A 458 -3.39 -32.21 -10.55
CA SER A 458 -2.59 -32.14 -11.79
C SER A 458 -1.15 -31.64 -11.59
N GLY A 459 -0.78 -31.10 -10.41
CA GLY A 459 0.59 -30.68 -10.09
C GLY A 459 1.19 -29.52 -10.92
N GLU A 460 0.58 -29.14 -12.05
CA GLU A 460 1.11 -28.14 -12.99
C GLU A 460 0.55 -26.72 -12.80
N PHE A 461 -0.54 -26.54 -12.08
CA PHE A 461 -1.22 -25.24 -11.99
C PHE A 461 -1.14 -24.64 -10.58
N TRP A 462 -0.65 -23.40 -10.48
CA TRP A 462 -0.41 -22.71 -9.20
C TRP A 462 -1.66 -21.99 -8.66
N TRP A 463 -2.79 -22.10 -9.35
CA TRP A 463 -4.10 -21.61 -8.95
C TRP A 463 -5.21 -22.58 -9.43
N ASN A 464 -6.46 -22.44 -8.97
CA ASN A 464 -7.58 -23.32 -9.31
C ASN A 464 -8.71 -22.70 -10.13
#